data_AF-A0A1R0VC21-F1
#
_entry.id   AF-A0A1R0VC21-F1
#
_cell.length_a   1.000
_cell.length_b   1.000
_cell.length_c   1.000
_cell.angle_alpha   90.00
_cell.angle_beta   90.00
_cell.angle_gamma   90.00
#
_symmetry.space_group_name_H-M   'P 1'
#
loop_
_entity.id
_entity.type
_entity.pdbx_description
1 polymer ?
#
loop_
_entity_poly.entity_id
_entity_poly.type
_entity_poly.pdbx_seq_one_letter_code
_entity_poly.pdbx_strand_id
1 'polypeptide(L)'
;MTQRLSVDGQGLNAAAADSAEAAALLDASGPGTISGDQPSHVGVVAIRAAVASVRAAQSARLAQNGSAMSTASAVYILTDDGAAHDITRTV
;
A
#
# COMPACT_ATOMS: atom_id res chain seq x y z
N MET A 1 -8.74 27.27 21.23
CA MET A 1 -8.52 25.82 21.41
C MET A 1 -8.13 25.23 20.06
N THR A 2 -6.86 25.30 19.69
CA THR A 2 -6.36 24.61 18.49
C THR A 2 -6.33 23.13 18.79
N GLN A 3 -7.25 22.37 18.20
CA GLN A 3 -7.16 20.91 18.17
C GLN A 3 -5.89 20.58 17.38
N ARG A 4 -4.78 20.36 18.08
CA ARG A 4 -3.52 20.00 17.45
C ARG A 4 -3.70 18.60 16.87
N LEU A 5 -3.82 18.52 15.55
CA LEU A 5 -3.89 17.27 14.82
C LEU A 5 -2.52 16.59 14.94
N SER A 6 -2.35 15.76 15.98
CA SER A 6 -1.17 14.94 16.15
C SER A 6 -1.32 13.71 15.25
N VAL A 7 -0.49 13.59 14.22
CA VAL A 7 -0.48 12.41 13.34
C VAL A 7 0.42 11.34 13.95
N ASP A 8 -0.06 10.10 14.03
CA ASP A 8 0.74 8.96 14.45
C ASP A 8 1.62 8.46 13.29
N GLY A 9 2.84 8.97 13.22
CA GLY A 9 3.82 8.59 12.20
C GLY A 9 4.23 7.11 12.26
N GLN A 10 4.22 6.49 13.45
CA GLN A 10 4.52 5.07 13.63
C GLN A 10 3.37 4.22 13.07
N GLY A 11 2.13 4.59 13.35
CA GLY A 11 0.94 3.97 12.77
C GLY A 11 0.90 4.05 11.25
N LEU A 12 1.31 5.19 10.65
CA LEU A 12 1.42 5.32 9.19
C LEU A 12 2.50 4.41 8.59
N ASN A 13 3.66 4.25 9.24
CA ASN A 13 4.71 3.35 8.75
C ASN A 13 4.30 1.88 8.90
N ALA A 14 3.63 1.51 9.98
CA ALA A 14 3.09 0.15 10.15
C ALA A 14 2.06 -0.16 9.05
N ALA A 15 1.12 0.75 8.79
CA ALA A 15 0.13 0.57 7.72
C ALA A 15 0.77 0.51 6.31
N ALA A 16 1.89 1.21 6.10
CA ALA A 16 2.66 1.12 4.86
C ALA A 16 3.29 -0.27 4.69
N ALA A 17 3.88 -0.83 5.76
CA ALA A 17 4.45 -2.17 5.75
C ALA A 17 3.38 -3.25 5.50
N ASP A 18 2.25 -3.16 6.19
CA ASP A 18 1.11 -4.07 5.99
C ASP A 18 0.58 -4.02 4.55
N SER A 19 0.52 -2.82 3.96
CA SER A 19 0.10 -2.63 2.57
C SER A 19 1.09 -3.25 1.58
N ALA A 20 2.40 -3.17 1.87
CA ALA A 20 3.43 -3.80 1.05
C ALA A 20 3.38 -5.34 1.15
N GLU A 21 3.17 -5.88 2.34
CA GLU A 21 2.99 -7.33 2.55
C GLU A 21 1.75 -7.84 1.81
N ALA A 22 0.61 -7.16 1.95
CA ALA A 22 -0.61 -7.52 1.24
C ALA A 22 -0.42 -7.48 -0.29
N ALA A 23 0.29 -6.47 -0.82
CA ALA A 23 0.63 -6.38 -2.23
C ALA A 23 1.48 -7.58 -2.70
N ALA A 24 2.46 -8.00 -1.90
CA ALA A 24 3.31 -9.15 -2.20
C ALA A 24 2.53 -10.48 -2.19
N LEU A 25 1.62 -10.67 -1.23
CA LEU A 25 0.76 -11.85 -1.15
C LEU A 25 -0.19 -11.96 -2.36
N LEU A 26 -0.73 -10.82 -2.80
CA LEU A 26 -1.59 -10.73 -3.99
C LEU A 26 -0.84 -11.13 -5.27
N ASP A 27 0.42 -10.73 -5.38
CA ASP A 27 1.28 -11.03 -6.54
C ASP A 27 1.73 -12.50 -6.55
N ALA A 28 2.07 -13.06 -5.37
CA ALA A 28 2.45 -14.46 -5.22
C ALA A 28 1.31 -15.45 -5.52
N SER A 29 0.05 -15.01 -5.47
CA SER A 29 -1.15 -15.84 -5.66
C SER A 29 -1.47 -16.14 -7.13
N GLY A 30 -0.46 -16.33 -7.98
CA GLY A 30 -0.59 -16.49 -9.43
C GLY A 30 -1.58 -17.59 -9.88
N PRO A 31 -2.05 -17.54 -11.13
CA PRO A 31 -2.95 -18.56 -11.64
C PRO A 31 -2.18 -19.89 -11.77
N GLY A 32 -2.47 -20.87 -10.91
CA GLY A 32 -2.12 -22.27 -11.15
C GLY A 32 -2.48 -22.79 -12.55
N THR A 33 -1.86 -23.90 -12.96
CA THR A 33 -2.02 -24.49 -14.29
C THR A 33 -3.38 -25.12 -14.49
N ILE A 34 -3.95 -24.99 -15.70
CA ILE A 34 -5.05 -25.85 -16.16
C ILE A 34 -4.68 -26.39 -17.53
N SER A 35 -4.90 -27.70 -17.73
CA SER A 35 -4.58 -28.43 -18.95
C SER A 35 -5.84 -29.09 -19.50
N GLY A 36 -6.19 -28.81 -20.76
CA GLY A 36 -7.32 -29.45 -21.44
C GLY A 36 -7.80 -28.65 -22.65
N ASP A 37 -8.33 -29.35 -23.65
CA ASP A 37 -8.58 -28.81 -24.99
C ASP A 37 -10.07 -28.49 -25.27
N GLN A 38 -10.96 -28.70 -24.28
CA GLN A 38 -12.39 -28.44 -24.46
C GLN A 38 -12.70 -26.93 -24.51
N PRO A 39 -13.72 -26.47 -25.26
CA PRO A 39 -14.07 -25.05 -25.38
C PRO A 39 -14.35 -24.33 -24.04
N SER A 40 -14.88 -25.05 -23.04
CA SER A 40 -15.09 -24.50 -21.70
C SER A 40 -13.78 -24.10 -21.01
N HIS A 41 -12.66 -24.71 -21.40
CA HIS A 41 -11.34 -24.42 -20.88
C HIS A 41 -10.85 -23.02 -21.26
N VAL A 42 -11.14 -22.58 -22.49
CA VAL A 42 -10.83 -21.21 -22.97
C VAL A 42 -11.54 -20.18 -22.11
N GLY A 43 -12.81 -20.43 -21.76
CA GLY A 43 -13.57 -19.57 -20.85
C GLY A 43 -12.94 -19.48 -19.46
N VAL A 44 -12.51 -20.61 -18.90
CA VAL A 44 -11.83 -20.65 -17.59
C VAL A 44 -10.49 -19.90 -17.64
N VAL A 45 -9.71 -20.06 -18.71
CA VAL A 45 -8.45 -19.32 -18.91
C VAL A 45 -8.70 -17.82 -18.98
N ALA A 46 -9.72 -17.37 -19.71
CA ALA A 46 -10.09 -15.95 -19.80
C ALA A 46 -10.48 -15.38 -18.42
N ILE A 47 -11.27 -16.11 -17.63
CA ILE A 47 -11.63 -15.71 -16.27
C ILE A 47 -10.39 -15.62 -15.38
N ARG A 48 -9.46 -16.58 -15.45
CA ARG A 48 -8.23 -16.54 -14.66
C ARG A 48 -7.32 -15.39 -15.05
N ALA A 49 -7.23 -15.07 -16.33
CA ALA A 49 -6.49 -13.90 -16.80
C ALA A 49 -7.11 -12.60 -16.27
N ALA A 50 -8.44 -12.49 -16.26
CA ALA A 50 -9.15 -11.35 -15.68
C ALA A 50 -8.94 -11.24 -14.15
N VAL A 51 -8.96 -12.36 -13.43
CA VAL A 51 -8.66 -12.37 -11.99
C VAL A 51 -7.21 -11.97 -11.73
N ALA A 52 -6.26 -12.47 -12.52
CA ALA A 52 -4.85 -12.12 -12.39
C ALA A 52 -4.61 -10.62 -12.66
N SER A 53 -5.27 -10.04 -13.67
CA SER A 53 -5.13 -8.61 -13.98
C SER A 53 -5.70 -7.72 -12.85
N VAL A 54 -6.84 -8.10 -12.27
CA VAL A 54 -7.42 -7.40 -11.11
C VAL A 54 -6.49 -7.48 -9.90
N ARG A 55 -5.91 -8.66 -9.60
CA ARG A 55 -4.95 -8.81 -8.50
C ARG A 55 -3.72 -7.94 -8.70
N ALA A 56 -3.15 -7.93 -9.90
CA ALA A 56 -2.01 -7.07 -10.22
C ALA A 56 -2.34 -5.58 -10.04
N ALA A 57 -3.50 -5.14 -10.52
CA ALA A 57 -3.94 -3.75 -10.33
C ALA A 57 -4.15 -3.39 -8.85
N GLN A 58 -4.70 -4.32 -8.05
CA GLN A 58 -4.91 -4.12 -6.62
C GLN A 58 -3.58 -4.09 -5.84
N SER A 59 -2.65 -4.99 -6.16
CA SER A 59 -1.29 -4.98 -5.60
C SER A 59 -0.59 -3.64 -5.87
N ALA A 60 -0.63 -3.16 -7.12
CA ALA A 60 -0.04 -1.87 -7.49
C ALA A 60 -0.64 -0.68 -6.72
N ARG A 61 -1.95 -0.70 -6.45
CA ARG A 61 -2.62 0.34 -5.64
C ARG A 61 -2.19 0.29 -4.17
N LEU A 62 -2.08 -0.90 -3.58
CA LEU A 62 -1.63 -1.07 -2.19
C LEU A 62 -0.18 -0.60 -2.01
N ALA A 63 0.71 -0.94 -2.95
CA ALA A 63 2.09 -0.46 -2.95
C ALA A 63 2.19 1.08 -3.04
N GLN A 64 1.36 1.71 -3.89
CA GLN A 64 1.27 3.17 -3.98
C GLN A 64 0.75 3.80 -2.69
N ASN A 65 -0.31 3.23 -2.09
CA ASN A 65 -0.83 3.71 -0.81
C ASN A 65 0.21 3.62 0.30
N GLY A 66 0.93 2.50 0.41
CA GLY A 66 2.00 2.34 1.40
C GLY A 66 3.13 3.36 1.20
N SER A 67 3.53 3.60 -0.05
CA SER A 67 4.54 4.62 -0.37
C SER A 67 4.10 6.03 0.02
N ALA A 68 2.82 6.36 -0.22
CA ALA A 68 2.24 7.64 0.18
C ALA A 68 2.17 7.78 1.72
N MET A 69 1.81 6.71 2.44
CA MET A 69 1.77 6.69 3.89
C MET A 69 3.15 6.89 4.51
N SER A 70 4.18 6.23 3.99
CA SER A 70 5.57 6.41 4.45
C SER A 70 6.06 7.84 4.18
N THR A 71 5.77 8.38 2.99
CA THR A 71 6.11 9.77 2.64
C THR A 71 5.43 10.77 3.57
N ALA A 72 4.14 10.59 3.84
CA ALA A 72 3.38 11.46 4.74
C ALA A 72 3.93 11.41 6.18
N SER A 73 4.31 10.21 6.66
CA SER A 73 4.96 10.05 7.97
C SER A 73 6.27 10.84 8.05
N ALA A 74 7.14 10.71 7.05
CA ALA A 74 8.42 11.43 7.00
C ALA A 74 8.24 12.95 6.99
N VAL A 75 7.29 13.47 6.20
CA VAL A 75 6.98 14.91 6.13
C VAL A 75 6.45 15.41 7.47
N TYR A 76 5.59 14.64 8.14
CA TYR A 76 5.04 15.01 9.44
C TYR A 76 6.14 15.08 10.50
N ILE A 77 6.98 14.06 10.62
CA ILE A 77 8.10 14.03 11.58
C ILE A 77 9.01 15.23 11.38
N LEU A 78 9.40 15.51 10.14
CA LEU A 78 10.25 16.67 9.83
C LEU A 78 9.59 18.00 10.23
N THR A 79 8.28 18.13 10.01
CA THR A 79 7.53 19.35 10.33
C THR A 79 7.40 19.54 11.84
N ASP A 80 7.10 18.49 12.60
CA ASP A 80 6.97 18.55 14.06
C ASP A 80 8.33 18.85 14.73
N ASP A 81 9.41 18.18 14.29
CA ASP A 81 10.77 18.44 14.77
C ASP A 81 11.22 19.87 14.44
N GLY A 82 10.96 20.34 13.22
CA GLY A 82 11.29 21.71 12.80
C GLY A 82 10.55 22.76 13.64
N ALA A 83 9.24 22.57 13.86
CA ALA A 83 8.45 23.46 14.70
C ALA A 83 8.93 23.46 16.16
N ALA A 84 9.28 22.29 16.71
CA ALA A 84 9.84 22.18 18.07
C ALA A 84 11.19 22.91 18.19
N HIS A 85 12.04 22.81 17.17
CA HIS A 85 13.33 23.50 17.14
C HIS A 85 13.17 25.03 17.10
N ASP A 86 12.28 25.55 16.25
CA ASP A 86 12.03 26.99 16.17
C ASP A 86 11.43 27.58 17.44
N ILE A 87 10.54 26.83 18.12
CA ILE A 87 10.02 27.22 19.44
C ILE A 87 11.16 27.27 20.47
N THR A 88 12.03 26.26 20.49
CA THR A 88 13.17 26.20 21.42
C THR A 88 14.16 27.35 21.20
N ARG A 89 14.33 27.81 19.96
CA ARG A 89 15.24 28.91 19.61
C ARG A 89 14.67 30.30 19.94
N THR A 90 13.36 30.41 20.13
CA THR A 90 12.68 31.68 20.41
C THR A 90 12.39 31.93 21.89
N VAL A 91 12.69 30.97 22.79
CA VAL A 91 12.51 31.07 24.25
C VAL A 91 13.81 31.30 25.00
#